data_AF-A0A356X271-F1
#
_entry.id   AF-A0A356X271-F1
#
_cell.length_a   1.000
_cell.length_b   1.000
_cell.length_c   1.000
_cell.angle_alpha   90.00
_cell.angle_beta   90.00
_cell.angle_gamma   90.00
#
_symmetry.space_group_name_H-M   'P 1'
#
loop_
_entity.id
_entity.type
_entity.pdbx_description
1 polymer ?
#
loop_
_entity_poly.entity_id
_entity_poly.type
_entity_poly.pdbx_seq_one_letter_code
_entity_poly.pdbx_strand_id
1 'polypeptide(L)' 'KNDYLNVFSMNTMEPVEKLETGNKYILAGAVYVGQTRLIDNIILDL' A
#
# COMPACT_ATOMS: atom_id res chain seq x y z
N LYS A 1 2.09 -6.11 15.85
CA LYS A 1 3.36 -5.54 15.32
C LYS A 1 3.12 -5.21 13.85
N ASN A 2 3.26 -3.94 13.43
CA ASN A 2 3.15 -3.57 12.02
C ASN A 2 4.36 -4.11 11.27
N ASP A 3 4.09 -4.79 10.15
CA ASP A 3 5.10 -5.48 9.36
C ASP A 3 5.58 -4.58 8.21
N TYR A 4 4.65 -3.99 7.45
CA TYR A 4 4.94 -2.89 6.53
C TYR A 4 3.69 -2.05 6.25
N LEU A 5 3.91 -0.81 5.81
CA LEU A 5 2.90 0.08 5.25
C LEU A 5 3.59 0.90 4.15
N ASN A 6 3.14 0.77 2.90
CA ASN A 6 3.79 1.42 1.77
C ASN A 6 2.79 1.76 0.65
N VAL A 7 3.18 2.70 -0.21
CA VAL A 7 2.37 3.15 -1.35
C VAL A 7 3.03 2.72 -2.64
N PHE A 8 2.25 2.18 -3.57
CA PHE A 8 2.72 1.67 -4.85
C PHE A 8 1.97 2.34 -6.00
N SER A 9 2.66 2.58 -7.11
CA SER A 9 2.03 2.96 -8.37
C SER A 9 1.19 1.81 -8.92
N MET A 10 -0.06 2.07 -9.31
CA MET A 10 -0.91 1.04 -9.92
C MET A 10 -0.38 0.60 -11.29
N ASN A 11 0.41 1.45 -11.97
CA ASN A 11 0.89 1.16 -13.32
C ASN A 11 2.16 0.31 -13.30
N THR A 12 3.09 0.60 -12.38
CA THR A 12 4.40 -0.07 -12.33
C THR A 12 4.53 -1.09 -11.21
N MET A 13 3.62 -1.08 -10.22
CA MET A 13 3.72 -1.85 -8.97
C MET A 13 5.00 -1.57 -8.18
N GLU A 14 5.67 -0.46 -8.46
CA GLU A 14 6.85 0.00 -7.73
C GLU A 14 6.44 0.92 -6.59
N PRO A 15 7.19 0.91 -5.48
CA PRO A 15 6.95 1.83 -4.38
C PRO A 15 7.19 3.27 -4.84
N VAL A 16 6.35 4.19 -4.38
CA VAL A 16 6.44 5.62 -4.70
C VAL A 16 6.57 6.45 -3.44
N GLU A 17 7.44 7.44 -3.46
CA GLU A 17 7.62 8.39 -2.34
C GLU A 17 6.74 9.64 -2.49
N LYS A 18 6.25 9.91 -3.71
CA LYS A 18 5.44 11.08 -4.04
C LYS A 18 4.16 10.67 -4.75
N LEU A 19 3.08 11.34 -4.38
CA LEU A 19 1.75 11.19 -4.96
C LEU A 19 1.49 12.37 -5.90
N GLU A 20 1.02 12.08 -7.10
CA GLU A 20 0.67 13.06 -8.12
C GLU A 20 -0.81 12.91 -8.50
N THR A 21 -1.47 14.02 -8.75
CA THR A 21 -2.87 14.06 -9.22
C THR A 21 -2.99 13.53 -10.64
N GLY A 22 -4.10 12.86 -10.94
CA GLY A 22 -4.37 12.14 -12.19
C GLY A 22 -3.90 10.68 -12.21
N ASN A 23 -3.43 10.14 -11.08
CA ASN A 23 -2.82 8.82 -10.99
C ASN A 23 -3.50 7.92 -9.95
N LYS A 24 -3.41 6.61 -10.20
CA LYS A 24 -3.90 5.57 -9.28
C LYS A 24 -2.77 4.93 -8.49
N TYR A 25 -3.02 4.74 -7.21
CA TYR A 25 -2.07 4.18 -6.26
C TYR A 25 -2.70 3.08 -5.40
N ILE A 26 -1.85 2.23 -4.85
CA ILE A 26 -2.23 1.22 -3.86
C ILE A 26 -1.52 1.57 -2.56
N LEU A 27 -2.28 1.92 -1.52
CA LEU A 27 -1.78 1.92 -0.15
C LEU A 27 -1.94 0.51 0.41
N ALA A 28 -0.84 -0.21 0.61
CA ALA A 28 -0.86 -1.57 1.11
C ALA A 28 -0.16 -1.66 2.47
N GLY A 29 -0.69 -2.48 3.35
CA GLY A 29 -0.09 -2.73 4.66
C GLY A 29 -0.26 -4.18 5.12
N ALA A 30 0.60 -4.58 6.05
CA ALA A 30 0.51 -5.87 6.71
C ALA A 30 0.74 -5.73 8.21
N VAL A 31 -0.01 -6.54 8.97
CA VAL A 31 0.05 -6.56 10.43
C VAL A 31 -0.10 -7.99 10.95
N TYR A 32 0.61 -8.30 12.03
CA TYR A 32 0.42 -9.56 12.75
C TYR A 32 -0.67 -9.41 13.83
N VAL A 33 -1.66 -10.31 13.78
CA VAL A 33 -2.67 -10.54 14.81
C VAL A 33 -2.44 -11.93 15.41
N GLY A 34 -1.81 -11.96 16.59
CA GLY A 34 -1.28 -13.20 17.15
C GLY A 34 -0.14 -13.74 16.27
N GLN A 35 -0.29 -14.97 15.78
CA GLN A 35 0.63 -15.59 14.81
C GLN A 35 0.21 -15.40 13.36
N THR A 36 -1.03 -14.92 13.13
CA THR A 36 -1.58 -14.76 11.78
C THR A 36 -1.15 -13.41 11.20
N ARG A 37 -0.63 -13.43 9.99
CA ARG A 37 -0.28 -12.23 9.23
C ARG A 37 -1.44 -11.84 8.33
N LEU A 38 -2.02 -10.67 8.57
CA LEU A 38 -3.06 -10.08 7.75
C LEU A 38 -2.45 -9.06 6.81
N ILE A 39 -2.96 -9.00 5.58
CA ILE A 39 -2.64 -7.96 4.60
C ILE A 39 -3.94 -7.28 4.18
N ASP A 40 -3.85 -6.00 3.88
CA ASP A 40 -4.95 -5.27 3.26
C ASP A 40 -4.39 -4.13 2.40
N ASN A 41 -5.22 -3.64 1.48
CA ASN A 41 -4.86 -2.53 0.62
C ASN A 41 -6.08 -1.66 0.26
N ILE A 42 -5.81 -0.38 0.07
CA ILE A 42 -6.79 0.62 -0.39
C ILE A 42 -6.29 1.18 -1.72
N ILE A 43 -7.18 1.24 -2.71
CA ILE A 43 -6.91 1.91 -3.98
C ILE A 43 -7.23 3.40 -3.81
N LEU A 44 -6.26 4.25 -4.15
CA LEU A 44 -6.38 5.70 -4.14
C LEU A 44 -6.43 6.19 -5.59
N ASP A 45 -7.39 7.07 -5.87
CA ASP A 45 -7.52 7.80 -7.13
C ASP A 45 -7.36 9.28 -6.79
N LEU A 46 -6.27 9.90 -7.26
CA LEU A 46 -5.89 11.28 -6.94
C LEU A 46 -5.92 12.14 -8.20
#